data_AF-A0A7L3KMN9-F1
#
_entry.id   AF-A0A7L3KMN9-F1
#
_cell.length_a   1.000
_cell.length_b   1.000
_cell.length_c   1.000
_cell.angle_alpha   90.00
_cell.angle_beta   90.00
_cell.angle_gamma   90.00
#
_symmetry.space_group_name_H-M   'P 1'
#
loop_
_entity.id
_entity.type
_entity.pdbx_description
1 polymer ?
#
loop_
_entity_poly.entity_id
_entity_poly.type
_entity_poly.pdbx_seq_one_letter_code
_entity_poly.pdbx_strand_id
1 'polypeptide(L)'
;ELGWPESVPYLDRPPSPLEFYRQWVSPNKPCIIRNAISHWPALKKWISACLREVVGPKVVSVAVTPNSYAEAVFQDRFVMPEDRQMPFMNFLDIVEKKVTSPNVFYVQKQCSNLTEELPELVCDVQPDIPWMSEALGKKPDAVNFWLGESAAVTSLHKDHYENLYCVISGEKYFLLHPPSDRPFIPY
;
A
#
# COMPACT_ATOMS: atom_id res chain seq x y z
N GLU A 1 -1.45 20.32 26.11
CA GLU A 1 -2.57 19.88 25.27
C GLU A 1 -2.07 18.82 24.31
N LEU A 2 -2.72 17.65 24.27
CA LEU A 2 -2.38 16.55 23.35
C LEU A 2 -3.00 16.85 21.97
N GLY A 3 -2.60 17.97 21.36
CA GLY A 3 -3.05 18.35 20.03
C GLY A 3 -2.36 17.49 18.98
N TRP A 4 -3.13 16.72 18.23
CA TRP A 4 -2.65 16.16 16.96
C TRP A 4 -2.40 17.34 15.99
N PRO A 5 -1.31 17.31 15.21
CA PRO A 5 -1.10 18.34 14.20
C PRO A 5 -2.25 18.31 13.18
N GLU A 6 -2.72 19.49 12.75
CA GLU A 6 -3.82 19.60 11.77
C GLU A 6 -3.46 19.02 10.39
N SER A 7 -2.18 18.80 10.13
CA SER A 7 -1.65 18.24 8.87
C SER A 7 -0.54 17.23 9.12
N VAL A 8 -0.42 16.24 8.23
CA VAL A 8 0.71 15.28 8.26
C VAL A 8 2.01 16.00 7.85
N PRO A 9 3.02 16.05 8.72
CA PRO A 9 4.27 16.76 8.44
C PRO A 9 5.15 16.02 7.42
N TYR A 10 5.97 16.78 6.70
CA TYR A 10 6.93 16.28 5.72
C TYR A 10 8.36 16.31 6.27
N LEU A 11 9.15 15.28 5.96
CA LEU A 11 10.59 15.26 6.10
C LEU A 11 11.20 15.29 4.70
N ASP A 12 12.20 16.16 4.47
CA ASP A 12 12.86 16.25 3.16
C ASP A 12 13.88 15.13 2.90
N ARG A 13 14.21 14.34 3.92
CA ARG A 13 15.16 13.22 3.85
C ARG A 13 14.78 12.10 4.82
N PRO A 14 15.33 10.88 4.61
CA PRO A 14 15.31 9.84 5.63
C PRO A 14 15.84 10.33 7.00
N PRO A 15 15.10 10.07 8.09
CA PRO A 15 15.57 10.32 9.44
C PRO A 15 16.62 9.29 9.86
N SER A 16 17.41 9.62 10.89
CA SER A 16 18.19 8.59 11.59
C SER A 16 17.25 7.64 12.37
N PRO A 17 17.67 6.40 12.67
CA PRO A 17 16.85 5.45 13.44
C PRO A 17 16.36 6.00 14.78
N LEU A 18 17.26 6.63 15.56
CA LEU A 18 16.93 7.26 16.85
C LEU A 18 15.95 8.43 16.69
N GLU A 19 16.16 9.26 15.68
CA GLU A 19 15.26 10.37 15.35
C GLU A 19 13.87 9.85 14.98
N PHE A 20 13.82 8.81 14.15
CA PHE A 20 12.57 8.22 13.69
C PHE A 20 11.76 7.66 14.86
N TYR A 21 12.41 6.87 15.70
CA TYR A 21 11.77 6.25 16.84
C TYR A 21 11.24 7.30 17.83
N ARG A 22 12.07 8.29 18.17
CA ARG A 22 11.72 9.33 19.16
C ARG A 22 10.61 10.26 18.68
N GLN A 23 10.62 10.64 17.41
CA GLN A 23 9.73 11.69 16.91
C GLN A 23 8.42 11.16 16.29
N TRP A 24 8.40 9.93 15.80
CA TRP A 24 7.28 9.37 15.03
C TRP A 24 6.72 8.09 15.64
N VAL A 25 7.56 7.07 15.83
CA VAL A 25 7.10 5.75 16.32
C VAL A 25 6.58 5.84 17.75
N SER A 26 7.43 6.25 18.71
CA SER A 26 7.08 6.32 20.12
C SER A 26 5.87 7.22 20.42
N PRO A 27 5.74 8.42 19.81
CA PRO A 27 4.54 9.25 20.00
C PRO A 27 3.36 8.87 19.10
N ASN A 28 3.47 7.81 18.28
CA ASN A 28 2.43 7.33 17.36
C ASN A 28 1.96 8.40 16.36
N LYS A 29 2.89 9.07 15.67
CA LYS A 29 2.59 10.17 14.74
C LYS A 29 2.91 9.80 13.29
N PRO A 30 2.00 10.09 12.34
CA PRO A 30 2.30 9.92 10.92
C PRO A 30 3.25 11.00 10.41
N CYS A 31 4.01 10.68 9.36
CA CYS A 31 4.78 11.64 8.58
C CYS A 31 4.93 11.18 7.13
N ILE A 32 5.27 12.11 6.24
CA ILE A 32 5.64 11.82 4.85
C ILE A 32 7.13 12.06 4.68
N ILE A 33 7.88 11.06 4.23
CA ILE A 33 9.34 11.15 4.07
C ILE A 33 9.69 11.23 2.59
N ARG A 34 10.18 12.39 2.15
CA ARG A 34 10.67 12.62 0.80
C ARG A 34 12.07 12.05 0.64
N ASN A 35 12.43 11.76 -0.61
CA ASN A 35 13.74 11.28 -1.00
C ASN A 35 14.19 9.97 -0.32
N ALA A 36 13.27 9.19 0.23
CA ALA A 36 13.58 7.96 0.94
C ALA A 36 13.79 6.73 0.06
N ILE A 37 13.27 6.78 -1.17
CA ILE A 37 13.30 5.68 -2.14
C ILE A 37 13.91 6.11 -3.49
N SER A 38 14.56 7.28 -3.55
CA SER A 38 15.11 7.85 -4.80
C SER A 38 16.12 6.96 -5.50
N HIS A 39 16.74 6.03 -4.78
CA HIS A 39 17.68 5.04 -5.28
C HIS A 39 17.02 3.76 -5.80
N TRP A 40 15.71 3.56 -5.61
CA TRP A 40 15.01 2.38 -6.08
C TRP A 40 14.86 2.40 -7.61
N PRO A 41 15.35 1.36 -8.33
CA PRO A 41 15.11 1.23 -9.77
C PRO A 41 13.62 1.27 -10.15
N ALA A 42 12.73 0.84 -9.25
CA ALA A 42 11.28 0.85 -9.45
C ALA A 42 10.72 2.20 -9.88
N LEU A 43 11.25 3.32 -9.38
CA LEU A 43 10.80 4.67 -9.76
C LEU A 43 10.96 4.99 -11.26
N LYS A 44 11.83 4.26 -11.96
CA LYS A 44 12.04 4.40 -13.41
C LYS A 44 11.48 3.22 -14.19
N LYS A 45 11.53 2.02 -13.62
CA LYS A 45 11.20 0.77 -14.30
C LYS A 45 9.74 0.35 -14.17
N TRP A 46 9.05 0.70 -13.08
CA TRP A 46 7.68 0.22 -12.85
C TRP A 46 6.64 1.08 -13.57
N ILE A 47 6.77 1.14 -14.90
CA ILE A 47 5.75 1.62 -15.81
C ILE A 47 5.00 0.44 -16.41
N SER A 48 3.74 0.64 -16.82
CA SER A 48 2.87 -0.47 -17.27
C SER A 48 3.48 -1.32 -18.38
N ALA A 49 4.21 -0.71 -19.33
CA ALA A 49 4.88 -1.44 -20.41
C ALA A 49 5.95 -2.42 -19.87
N CYS A 50 6.81 -1.96 -18.98
CA CYS A 50 7.85 -2.79 -18.37
C CYS A 50 7.26 -3.85 -17.44
N LEU A 51 6.26 -3.51 -16.63
CA LEU A 51 5.57 -4.50 -15.79
C LEU A 51 4.90 -5.59 -16.65
N ARG A 52 4.28 -5.21 -17.77
CA ARG A 52 3.70 -6.15 -18.73
C ARG A 52 4.75 -7.08 -19.34
N GLU A 53 5.94 -6.56 -19.65
CA GLU A 53 7.04 -7.36 -20.18
C GLU A 53 7.60 -8.34 -19.15
N VAL A 54 7.82 -7.89 -17.91
CA VAL A 54 8.50 -8.67 -16.87
C VAL A 54 7.57 -9.70 -16.22
N VAL A 55 6.36 -9.28 -15.82
CA VAL A 55 5.42 -10.11 -15.05
C VAL A 55 4.08 -10.35 -15.74
N GLY A 56 3.88 -9.88 -16.97
CA GLY A 56 2.60 -9.99 -17.68
C GLY A 56 1.95 -11.38 -17.68
N PRO A 57 2.67 -12.47 -18.00
CA PRO A 57 2.11 -13.82 -17.98
C PRO A 57 1.84 -14.41 -16.58
N LYS A 58 2.35 -13.79 -15.51
CA LYS A 58 2.18 -14.30 -14.14
C LYS A 58 0.74 -14.21 -13.72
N VAL A 59 0.24 -15.27 -13.12
CA VAL A 59 -1.09 -15.28 -12.49
C VAL A 59 -0.95 -14.69 -11.10
N VAL A 60 -1.72 -13.65 -10.81
CA VAL A 60 -1.73 -12.96 -9.52
C VAL A 60 -3.11 -12.99 -8.89
N SER A 61 -3.17 -12.80 -7.57
CA SER A 61 -4.42 -12.65 -6.83
C SER A 61 -4.97 -11.22 -6.98
N VAL A 62 -6.12 -11.07 -7.62
CA VAL A 62 -6.78 -9.77 -7.85
C VAL A 62 -8.10 -9.74 -7.09
N ALA A 63 -8.26 -8.74 -6.23
CA ALA A 63 -9.54 -8.46 -5.59
C ALA A 63 -10.49 -7.81 -6.60
N VAL A 64 -11.70 -8.37 -6.72
CA VAL A 64 -12.74 -7.88 -7.62
C VAL A 64 -13.96 -7.49 -6.79
N THR A 65 -14.44 -6.26 -6.99
CA THR A 65 -15.62 -5.72 -6.29
C THR A 65 -16.62 -5.12 -7.28
N PRO A 66 -17.94 -5.25 -7.05
CA PRO A 66 -18.95 -4.66 -7.93
C PRO A 66 -19.15 -3.16 -7.68
N ASN A 67 -18.62 -2.62 -6.57
CA ASN A 67 -18.99 -1.32 -6.05
C ASN A 67 -17.80 -0.56 -5.44
N SER A 68 -16.57 -0.84 -5.86
CA SER A 68 -15.33 -0.19 -5.37
C SER A 68 -14.81 -0.60 -3.99
N TYR A 69 -15.67 -1.07 -3.09
CA TYR A 69 -15.31 -1.25 -1.68
C TYR A 69 -14.99 -2.72 -1.38
N ALA A 70 -13.71 -3.01 -1.14
CA ALA A 70 -13.30 -4.28 -0.56
C ALA A 70 -13.36 -4.20 0.98
N GLU A 71 -13.66 -5.32 1.63
CA GLU A 71 -13.61 -5.46 3.09
C GLU A 71 -14.44 -4.38 3.80
N ALA A 72 -15.70 -4.28 3.38
CA ALA A 72 -16.58 -3.18 3.74
C ALA A 72 -17.92 -3.69 4.26
N VAL A 73 -18.59 -2.88 5.07
CA VAL A 73 -19.98 -3.13 5.44
C VAL A 73 -20.87 -2.79 4.25
N PHE A 74 -21.62 -3.78 3.78
CA PHE A 74 -22.67 -3.60 2.78
C PHE A 74 -23.97 -4.15 3.37
N GLN A 75 -24.93 -3.23 3.59
CA GLN A 75 -26.16 -3.53 4.33
C GLN A 75 -25.84 -4.04 5.74
N ASP A 76 -26.24 -5.26 6.07
CA ASP A 76 -26.09 -5.90 7.38
C ASP A 76 -24.90 -6.88 7.43
N ARG A 77 -24.01 -6.86 6.43
CA ARG A 77 -22.91 -7.81 6.29
C ARG A 77 -21.58 -7.12 6.07
N PHE A 78 -20.53 -7.71 6.64
CA PHE A 78 -19.17 -7.42 6.22
C PHE A 78 -18.84 -8.27 4.99
N VAL A 79 -18.55 -7.63 3.86
CA VAL A 79 -18.37 -8.28 2.56
C VAL A 79 -16.90 -8.26 2.16
N MET A 80 -16.37 -9.45 1.88
CA MET A 80 -15.04 -9.64 1.31
C MET A 80 -15.08 -9.51 -0.21
N PRO A 81 -14.00 -9.02 -0.86
CA PRO A 81 -13.91 -9.05 -2.31
C PRO A 81 -13.88 -10.49 -2.84
N GLU A 82 -14.22 -10.67 -4.12
CA GLU A 82 -13.89 -11.91 -4.83
C GLU A 82 -12.37 -11.96 -5.05
N ASP A 83 -11.71 -13.03 -4.64
CA ASP A 83 -10.32 -13.31 -5.02
C ASP A 83 -10.30 -14.01 -6.37
N ARG A 84 -9.78 -13.32 -7.39
CA ARG A 84 -9.67 -13.83 -8.75
C ARG A 84 -8.21 -13.99 -9.14
N GLN A 85 -7.87 -15.22 -9.52
CA GLN A 85 -6.59 -15.53 -10.14
C GLN A 85 -6.64 -15.17 -11.64
N MET A 86 -5.78 -14.26 -12.09
CA MET A 86 -5.69 -13.91 -13.52
C MET A 86 -4.28 -13.47 -13.95
N PRO A 87 -3.93 -13.59 -15.24
CA PRO A 87 -2.68 -13.06 -15.76
C PRO A 87 -2.55 -11.55 -15.50
N PHE A 88 -1.40 -11.10 -15.03
CA PHE A 88 -1.12 -9.70 -14.71
C PHE A 88 -1.34 -8.78 -15.92
N MET A 89 -1.02 -9.25 -17.13
CA MET A 89 -1.27 -8.49 -18.37
C MET A 89 -2.75 -8.23 -18.63
N ASN A 90 -3.64 -9.18 -18.30
CA ASN A 90 -5.08 -9.03 -18.47
C ASN A 90 -5.61 -8.02 -17.44
N PHE A 91 -5.08 -8.06 -16.22
CA PHE A 91 -5.37 -7.06 -15.20
C PHE A 91 -4.92 -5.66 -15.63
N LEU A 92 -3.71 -5.53 -16.20
CA LEU A 92 -3.24 -4.26 -16.76
C LEU A 92 -4.14 -3.76 -17.90
N ASP A 93 -4.66 -4.64 -18.76
CA ASP A 93 -5.59 -4.22 -19.82
C ASP A 93 -6.87 -3.59 -19.27
N ILE A 94 -7.34 -4.03 -18.10
CA ILE A 94 -8.49 -3.44 -17.41
C ILE A 94 -8.10 -2.07 -16.83
N VAL A 95 -7.00 -2.00 -16.07
CA VAL A 95 -6.53 -0.75 -15.45
C VAL A 95 -6.22 0.34 -16.49
N GLU A 96 -5.66 -0.05 -17.63
CA GLU A 96 -5.38 0.82 -18.78
C GLU A 96 -6.61 1.12 -19.64
N LYS A 97 -7.79 0.62 -19.24
CA LYS A 97 -9.09 0.80 -19.94
C LYS A 97 -9.09 0.28 -21.38
N LYS A 98 -8.24 -0.68 -21.70
CA LYS A 98 -8.26 -1.42 -22.98
C LYS A 98 -9.38 -2.45 -23.01
N VAL A 99 -9.72 -2.98 -21.84
CA VAL A 99 -10.88 -3.86 -21.61
C VAL A 99 -11.79 -3.20 -20.59
N THR A 100 -13.10 -3.15 -20.89
CA THR A 100 -14.09 -2.60 -19.97
C THR A 100 -14.72 -3.71 -19.13
N SER A 101 -14.99 -3.40 -17.86
CA SER A 101 -15.66 -4.30 -16.93
C SER A 101 -16.58 -3.47 -16.02
N PRO A 102 -17.74 -3.99 -15.59
CA PRO A 102 -18.59 -3.33 -14.61
C PRO A 102 -18.02 -3.42 -13.18
N ASN A 103 -17.02 -4.28 -12.95
CA ASN A 103 -16.38 -4.46 -11.65
C ASN A 103 -15.09 -3.64 -11.54
N VAL A 104 -14.63 -3.45 -10.31
CA VAL A 104 -13.39 -2.76 -9.95
C VAL A 104 -12.34 -3.77 -9.50
N PHE A 105 -11.13 -3.65 -10.03
CA PHE A 105 -10.02 -4.57 -9.85
C PHE A 105 -8.87 -3.94 -9.06
N TYR A 106 -8.34 -4.70 -8.10
CA TYR A 106 -7.25 -4.25 -7.24
C TYR A 106 -6.33 -5.41 -6.85
N VAL A 107 -5.05 -5.35 -7.22
CA VAL A 107 -4.01 -6.19 -6.61
C VAL A 107 -3.69 -5.60 -5.24
N GLN A 108 -4.18 -6.26 -4.20
CA GLN A 108 -4.15 -5.77 -2.80
C GLN A 108 -3.83 -6.83 -1.75
N LYS A 109 -3.40 -8.03 -2.13
CA LYS A 109 -3.15 -9.11 -1.18
C LYS A 109 -2.02 -8.74 -0.20
N GLN A 110 -2.33 -8.67 1.08
CA GLN A 110 -1.42 -8.16 2.12
C GLN A 110 -0.62 -9.28 2.84
N CYS A 111 -0.20 -10.29 2.09
CA CYS A 111 0.53 -11.45 2.62
C CYS A 111 1.87 -11.63 1.91
N SER A 112 2.66 -10.56 1.84
CA SER A 112 3.95 -10.53 1.15
C SER A 112 3.85 -10.82 -0.36
N ASN A 113 2.77 -10.38 -1.01
CA ASN A 113 2.53 -10.70 -2.42
C ASN A 113 3.64 -10.20 -3.36
N LEU A 114 4.45 -9.20 -2.98
CA LEU A 114 5.61 -8.83 -3.78
C LEU A 114 6.64 -9.97 -3.84
N THR A 115 6.97 -10.60 -2.72
CA THR A 115 7.98 -11.66 -2.68
C THR A 115 7.42 -13.01 -3.12
N GLU A 116 6.14 -13.27 -2.86
CA GLU A 116 5.50 -14.56 -3.14
C GLU A 116 4.95 -14.66 -4.58
N GLU A 117 4.30 -13.60 -5.10
CA GLU A 117 3.64 -13.63 -6.41
C GLU A 117 4.46 -12.93 -7.51
N LEU A 118 5.30 -11.96 -7.14
CA LEU A 118 6.04 -11.10 -8.06
C LEU A 118 7.57 -11.03 -7.77
N PRO A 119 8.25 -12.17 -7.52
CA PRO A 119 9.66 -12.18 -7.11
C PRO A 119 10.60 -11.50 -8.12
N GLU A 120 10.23 -11.46 -9.40
CA GLU A 120 10.99 -10.78 -10.45
C GLU A 120 11.13 -9.27 -10.23
N LEU A 121 10.20 -8.66 -9.49
CA LEU A 121 10.20 -7.23 -9.19
C LEU A 121 11.02 -6.88 -7.94
N VAL A 122 11.39 -7.86 -7.11
CA VAL A 122 12.07 -7.63 -5.82
C VAL A 122 13.41 -6.91 -6.00
N CYS A 123 14.15 -7.20 -7.08
CA CYS A 123 15.44 -6.56 -7.37
C CYS A 123 15.35 -5.05 -7.67
N ASP A 124 14.15 -4.53 -7.92
CA ASP A 124 13.93 -3.11 -8.20
C ASP A 124 13.59 -2.28 -6.96
N VAL A 125 13.44 -2.93 -5.80
CA VAL A 125 13.21 -2.29 -4.50
C VAL A 125 14.13 -2.89 -3.44
N GLN A 126 14.12 -2.35 -2.24
CA GLN A 126 14.82 -2.98 -1.11
C GLN A 126 13.87 -3.94 -0.37
N PRO A 127 14.36 -5.06 0.16
CA PRO A 127 13.56 -6.00 0.95
C PRO A 127 13.12 -5.41 2.30
N ASP A 128 13.82 -4.37 2.77
CA ASP A 128 13.45 -3.58 3.94
C ASP A 128 13.98 -2.15 3.83
N ILE A 129 13.51 -1.26 4.70
CA ILE A 129 13.99 0.12 4.82
C ILE A 129 14.97 0.18 6.00
N PRO A 130 16.29 0.29 5.77
CA PRO A 130 17.29 0.01 6.82
C PRO A 130 17.13 0.84 8.09
N TRP A 131 16.86 2.15 7.94
CA TRP A 131 16.70 3.05 9.09
C TRP A 131 15.44 2.75 9.91
N MET A 132 14.40 2.19 9.29
CA MET A 132 13.18 1.74 9.97
C MET A 132 13.42 0.43 10.70
N SER A 133 14.06 -0.53 10.04
CA SER A 133 14.40 -1.82 10.63
C SER A 133 15.31 -1.66 11.85
N GLU A 134 16.28 -0.75 11.79
CA GLU A 134 17.14 -0.42 12.93
C GLU A 134 16.36 0.29 14.05
N ALA A 135 15.47 1.24 13.71
CA ALA A 135 14.65 1.94 14.70
C ALA A 135 13.73 0.99 15.48
N LEU A 136 13.13 0.01 14.79
CA LEU A 136 12.22 -0.97 15.39
C LEU A 136 12.93 -2.19 15.98
N GLY A 137 14.21 -2.39 15.67
CA GLY A 137 14.98 -3.57 16.06
C GLY A 137 14.49 -4.88 15.41
N LYS A 138 13.81 -4.81 14.25
CA LYS A 138 13.29 -5.97 13.51
C LYS A 138 13.12 -5.70 12.02
N LYS A 139 13.07 -6.78 11.24
CA LYS A 139 12.75 -6.75 9.80
C LYS A 139 11.23 -6.69 9.58
N PRO A 140 10.74 -6.25 8.40
CA PRO A 140 9.32 -6.27 8.09
C PRO A 140 8.77 -7.71 8.07
N ASP A 141 7.58 -7.90 8.61
CA ASP A 141 6.86 -9.18 8.55
C ASP A 141 6.31 -9.46 7.14
N ALA A 142 6.01 -8.40 6.38
CA ALA A 142 5.51 -8.49 5.02
C ALA A 142 5.96 -7.32 4.13
N VAL A 143 6.12 -7.60 2.83
CA VAL A 143 6.37 -6.59 1.79
C VAL A 143 5.32 -6.75 0.69
N ASN A 144 4.42 -5.77 0.59
CA ASN A 144 3.24 -5.86 -0.26
C ASN A 144 3.36 -4.99 -1.52
N PHE A 145 2.92 -5.53 -2.65
CA PHE A 145 2.73 -4.85 -3.91
C PHE A 145 1.27 -4.43 -4.08
N TRP A 146 1.05 -3.19 -4.51
CA TRP A 146 -0.27 -2.62 -4.71
C TRP A 146 -0.39 -1.99 -6.10
N LEU A 147 -1.41 -2.40 -6.85
CA LEU A 147 -1.79 -1.77 -8.13
C LEU A 147 -3.29 -1.96 -8.31
N GLY A 148 -4.04 -0.89 -8.56
CA GLY A 148 -5.49 -0.98 -8.73
C GLY A 148 -6.06 0.16 -9.56
N GLU A 149 -7.33 0.05 -9.89
CA GLU A 149 -8.07 1.13 -10.51
C GLU A 149 -8.28 2.31 -9.57
N SER A 150 -8.41 3.52 -10.12
CA SER A 150 -8.75 4.73 -9.34
C SER A 150 -10.04 4.62 -8.53
N ALA A 151 -10.95 3.73 -8.95
CA ALA A 151 -12.20 3.46 -8.26
C ALA A 151 -12.02 2.54 -7.05
N ALA A 152 -10.90 1.82 -6.87
CA ALA A 152 -10.72 0.90 -5.75
C ALA A 152 -10.51 1.65 -4.43
N VAL A 153 -11.37 1.39 -3.45
CA VAL A 153 -11.34 2.06 -2.13
C VAL A 153 -11.19 1.02 -1.02
N THR A 154 -10.22 1.26 -0.15
CA THR A 154 -10.07 0.54 1.12
C THR A 154 -10.87 1.28 2.20
N SER A 155 -11.80 0.57 2.85
CA SER A 155 -12.63 1.13 3.92
C SER A 155 -11.82 1.49 5.16
N LEU A 156 -12.39 2.29 6.07
CA LEU A 156 -11.74 2.66 7.32
C LEU A 156 -11.43 1.40 8.15
N HIS A 157 -10.17 1.25 8.54
CA HIS A 157 -9.70 0.14 9.38
C HIS A 157 -8.46 0.59 10.18
N LYS A 158 -7.92 -0.32 11.00
CA LYS A 158 -6.63 -0.16 11.65
C LYS A 158 -5.86 -1.47 11.60
N ASP A 159 -4.54 -1.35 11.50
CA ASP A 159 -3.62 -2.48 11.55
C ASP A 159 -2.86 -2.52 12.88
N HIS A 160 -2.29 -3.69 13.19
CA HIS A 160 -1.38 -3.86 14.32
C HIS A 160 0.09 -3.78 13.87
N TYR A 161 0.35 -3.06 12.77
CA TYR A 161 1.66 -2.95 12.12
C TYR A 161 2.12 -1.49 12.05
N GLU A 162 3.44 -1.30 12.17
CA GLU A 162 4.09 -0.06 11.76
C GLU A 162 4.24 -0.09 10.23
N ASN A 163 3.48 0.74 9.51
CA ASN A 163 3.38 0.69 8.05
C ASN A 163 4.22 1.78 7.38
N LEU A 164 5.10 1.40 6.44
CA LEU A 164 5.79 2.31 5.52
C LEU A 164 5.20 2.19 4.11
N TYR A 165 4.30 3.10 3.76
CA TYR A 165 3.64 3.11 2.45
C TYR A 165 4.47 3.89 1.42
N CYS A 166 5.01 3.18 0.43
CA CYS A 166 5.87 3.76 -0.62
C CYS A 166 5.11 3.85 -1.96
N VAL A 167 4.83 5.07 -2.42
CA VAL A 167 4.18 5.29 -3.73
C VAL A 167 5.25 5.38 -4.83
N ILE A 168 5.20 4.46 -5.80
CA ILE A 168 6.14 4.41 -6.93
C ILE A 168 5.64 5.22 -8.13
N SER A 169 4.33 5.14 -8.41
CA SER A 169 3.67 5.83 -9.51
C SER A 169 2.25 6.21 -9.11
N GLY A 170 1.80 7.39 -9.53
CA GLY A 170 0.50 7.95 -9.14
C GLY A 170 0.53 8.56 -7.74
N GLU A 171 -0.63 8.55 -7.08
CA GLU A 171 -0.85 9.17 -5.77
C GLU A 171 -1.77 8.27 -4.92
N LYS A 172 -1.65 8.37 -3.59
CA LYS A 172 -2.54 7.69 -2.65
C LYS A 172 -3.10 8.71 -1.66
N TYR A 173 -4.42 8.71 -1.52
CA TYR A 173 -5.15 9.60 -0.62
C TYR A 173 -5.48 8.83 0.66
N PHE A 174 -5.03 9.35 1.80
CA PHE A 174 -5.31 8.78 3.12
C PHE A 174 -6.18 9.72 3.93
N LEU A 175 -7.26 9.18 4.50
CA LEU A 175 -7.99 9.80 5.60
C LEU A 175 -7.58 9.06 6.87
N LEU A 176 -7.02 9.78 7.84
CA LEU A 176 -6.45 9.21 9.05
C LEU A 176 -7.23 9.69 10.28
N HIS A 177 -7.51 8.76 11.19
CA HIS A 177 -7.95 9.05 12.55
C HIS A 177 -6.90 8.51 13.54
N PRO A 178 -6.48 9.30 14.54
CA PRO A 178 -5.62 8.77 15.58
C PRO A 178 -6.36 7.70 16.41
N PRO A 179 -5.65 6.77 17.06
CA PRO A 179 -6.29 5.77 17.94
C PRO A 179 -7.16 6.38 19.05
N SER A 180 -6.86 7.62 19.46
CA SER A 180 -7.63 8.37 20.46
C SER A 180 -9.01 8.79 19.99
N ASP A 181 -9.29 8.79 18.68
CA ASP A 181 -10.63 9.06 18.13
C ASP A 181 -11.56 7.85 18.27
N ARG A 182 -11.07 6.70 18.74
CA ARG A 182 -11.87 5.47 18.88
C ARG A 182 -13.23 5.69 19.56
N PRO A 183 -13.40 6.49 20.63
CA PRO A 183 -14.71 6.72 21.24
C PRO A 183 -15.75 7.36 20.30
N PHE A 184 -15.31 8.01 19.22
CA PHE A 184 -16.17 8.67 18.23
C PHE A 184 -16.37 7.87 16.94
N ILE A 185 -15.66 6.74 16.77
CA ILE A 185 -15.79 5.86 15.60
C ILE A 185 -16.78 4.74 15.95
N PRO A 186 -17.91 4.61 15.20
CA PRO A 186 -18.93 3.60 15.46
C PRO A 186 -18.42 2.18 15.18
N TYR A 187 -19.05 1.19 15.81
CA TYR A 187 -18.79 -0.24 15.64
C TYR A 187 -19.90 -0.89 14.81
#